data_AF-A0A0K2VF68-F1
#
_entry.id   AF-A0A0K2VF68-F1
#
_cell.length_a   1.000
_cell.length_b   1.000
_cell.length_c   1.000
_cell.angle_alpha   90.00
_cell.angle_beta   90.00
_cell.angle_gamma   90.00
#
_symmetry.space_group_name_H-M   'P 1'
#
loop_
_entity.id
_entity.type
_entity.pdbx_description
1 polymer ?
#
loop_
_entity_poly.entity_id
_entity_poly.type
_entity_poly.pdbx_seq_one_letter_code
_entity_poly.pdbx_strand_id
1 'polypeptide(L)'
;MNISRAGVRRGLLLLIFSFIVCFYFLLSKHKWRIENIISDKGRREVTNQDGRNWFSNCTHVYLDVGTNIGVQIRKVFEPHLYPEAKMHPYFNKHFGGPEYRKSRVCAIGFEPNPRFEKRLKELESKY
;
A
#
# COMPACT_ATOMS: atom_id res chain seq x y z
N MET A 1 21.10 -63.12 -27.04
CA MET A 1 19.84 -62.59 -26.45
C MET A 1 19.44 -61.33 -27.20
N ASN A 2 18.48 -61.42 -28.12
CA ASN A 2 18.01 -60.29 -28.92
C ASN A 2 16.82 -59.63 -28.22
N ILE A 3 17.06 -58.49 -27.59
CA ILE A 3 16.00 -57.64 -27.03
C ILE A 3 15.20 -57.06 -28.21
N SER A 4 13.91 -57.37 -28.26
CA SER A 4 13.00 -56.88 -29.30
C SER A 4 12.97 -55.34 -29.31
N ARG A 5 13.32 -54.73 -30.46
CA ARG A 5 13.27 -53.27 -30.69
C ARG A 5 11.90 -52.65 -30.35
N ALA A 6 10.82 -53.43 -30.39
CA ALA A 6 9.48 -52.98 -30.02
C ALA A 6 9.29 -52.81 -28.50
N GLY A 7 9.94 -53.65 -27.68
CA GLY A 7 9.91 -53.54 -26.22
C GLY A 7 10.66 -52.31 -25.71
N VAL A 8 11.79 -51.98 -26.34
CA VAL A 8 12.59 -50.79 -26.04
C VAL A 8 11.82 -49.50 -26.36
N ARG A 9 11.11 -49.45 -27.49
CA ARG A 9 10.30 -48.28 -27.89
C ARG A 9 9.10 -48.06 -26.97
N ARG A 10 8.43 -49.13 -26.52
CA ARG A 10 7.32 -49.04 -25.54
C ARG A 10 7.81 -48.60 -24.16
N GLY A 11 8.96 -49.10 -23.71
CA GLY A 11 9.58 -48.66 -22.46
C GLY A 11 9.98 -47.19 -22.49
N LEU A 12 10.56 -46.72 -23.60
CA LEU A 12 10.94 -45.32 -23.76
C LEU A 12 9.74 -44.37 -23.77
N LEU A 13 8.63 -44.74 -24.41
CA LEU A 13 7.39 -43.95 -24.41
C LEU A 13 6.77 -43.84 -23.00
N LEU A 14 6.78 -44.93 -22.22
CA LEU A 14 6.28 -44.92 -20.84
C LEU A 14 7.16 -44.06 -19.91
N LEU A 15 8.49 -44.09 -20.10
CA LEU A 15 9.41 -43.23 -19.37
C LEU A 15 9.17 -41.75 -19.70
N ILE A 16 9.05 -41.40 -20.98
CA ILE A 16 8.76 -40.02 -21.42
C ILE A 16 7.43 -39.53 -20.84
N PHE A 17 6.39 -40.36 -20.88
CA PHE A 17 5.09 -40.00 -20.30
C PHE A 17 5.18 -39.78 -18.78
N SER A 18 5.92 -40.64 -18.06
CA SER A 18 6.17 -40.48 -16.63
C SER A 18 6.92 -39.18 -16.31
N PHE A 19 7.96 -38.84 -17.08
CA PHE A 19 8.68 -37.57 -16.93
C PHE A 19 7.80 -36.35 -17.20
N ILE A 20 6.96 -36.40 -18.24
CA ILE A 20 6.02 -35.34 -18.57
C ILE A 20 5.02 -35.13 -17.42
N VAL A 21 4.38 -36.20 -16.93
CA VAL A 21 3.45 -36.12 -15.80
C VAL A 21 4.14 -35.58 -14.55
N CYS A 22 5.32 -36.10 -14.21
CA CYS A 22 6.10 -35.63 -13.06
C CYS A 22 6.47 -34.14 -13.19
N PHE A 23 6.92 -33.71 -14.37
CA PHE A 23 7.25 -32.31 -14.64
C PHE A 23 6.03 -31.39 -14.52
N TYR A 24 4.87 -31.79 -15.05
CA TYR A 24 3.61 -31.05 -14.87
C TYR A 24 3.20 -30.95 -13.39
N PHE A 25 3.35 -32.02 -12.61
CA PHE A 25 3.09 -32.01 -11.16
C PHE A 25 4.10 -31.14 -10.39
N LEU A 26 5.37 -31.11 -10.79
CA LEU A 26 6.39 -30.26 -10.18
C LEU A 26 6.14 -28.78 -10.51
N LEU A 27 5.79 -28.46 -11.76
CA LEU A 27 5.40 -27.11 -12.17
C LEU A 27 4.13 -26.63 -11.49
N SER A 28 3.12 -27.50 -11.31
CA SER A 28 1.88 -27.13 -10.62
C SER A 28 2.09 -26.87 -9.13
N LYS A 29 2.95 -27.65 -8.44
CA LYS A 29 3.33 -27.39 -7.04
C LYS A 29 4.09 -26.07 -6.88
N HIS A 30 4.96 -25.71 -7.82
CA HIS A 30 5.68 -24.43 -7.80
C HIS A 30 4.74 -23.23 -8.01
N LYS A 31 3.78 -23.33 -8.94
CA LYS A 31 2.77 -22.29 -9.17
C LYS A 31 1.90 -22.05 -7.94
N TRP A 32 1.43 -23.11 -7.29
CA TRP A 32 0.63 -23.03 -6.06
C TRP A 32 1.38 -22.34 -4.90
N ARG A 33 2.70 -22.56 -4.77
CA ARG A 33 3.49 -21.95 -3.70
C ARG A 33 3.68 -20.43 -3.87
N ILE A 34 3.75 -19.93 -5.10
CA ILE A 34 3.94 -18.50 -5.38
C ILE A 34 2.65 -17.70 -5.14
N GLU A 35 1.49 -18.23 -5.53
CA GLU A 35 0.19 -17.56 -5.28
C GLU A 35 -0.07 -17.35 -3.78
N ASN A 36 0.27 -18.33 -2.94
CA ASN A 36 0.12 -18.21 -1.49
C ASN A 36 1.11 -17.22 -0.85
N ILE A 37 2.35 -17.12 -1.34
CA ILE A 37 3.34 -16.17 -0.81
C ILE A 37 2.96 -14.71 -1.12
N ILE A 38 2.39 -14.46 -2.31
CA ILE A 38 1.93 -13.10 -2.70
C ILE A 38 0.63 -12.74 -1.97
N SER A 39 -0.26 -13.72 -1.73
CA SER A 39 -1.50 -13.50 -0.97
C SER A 39 -1.24 -13.17 0.51
N ASP A 40 -0.24 -13.80 1.13
CA ASP A 40 -0.02 -13.69 2.58
C ASP A 40 0.78 -12.43 2.99
N LYS A 41 1.58 -11.85 2.07
CA LYS A 41 2.35 -10.63 2.34
C LYS A 41 1.57 -9.32 2.17
N GLY A 42 0.35 -9.35 1.63
CA GLY A 42 -0.38 -8.14 1.20
C GLY A 42 -1.57 -7.72 2.06
N ARG A 43 -1.98 -8.49 3.07
CA ARG A 43 -3.15 -8.17 3.90
C ARG A 43 -2.90 -8.47 5.37
N ARG A 44 -1.96 -7.75 5.99
CA ARG A 44 -2.13 -7.43 7.41
C ARG A 44 -3.06 -6.23 7.48
N GLU A 45 -4.31 -6.50 7.78
CA GLU A 45 -5.25 -5.49 8.26
C GLU A 45 -4.59 -4.87 9.49
N VAL A 46 -4.08 -3.64 9.37
CA VAL A 46 -3.65 -2.85 10.52
C VAL A 46 -4.93 -2.47 11.25
N THR A 47 -5.47 -3.40 12.02
CA THR A 47 -6.51 -3.10 12.98
C THR A 47 -5.84 -2.31 14.09
N ASN A 48 -6.10 -1.00 14.10
CA ASN A 48 -5.75 -0.17 15.24
C ASN A 48 -6.28 -0.84 16.50
N GLN A 49 -5.53 -0.78 17.60
CA GLN A 49 -5.86 -1.44 18.88
C GLN A 49 -7.24 -1.02 19.46
N ASP A 50 -7.89 -0.04 18.84
CA ASP A 50 -9.20 0.52 19.21
C ASP A 50 -10.34 0.17 18.24
N GLY A 51 -10.08 -0.57 17.15
CA GLY A 51 -11.09 -0.85 16.09
C GLY A 51 -11.52 0.38 15.26
N ARG A 52 -10.92 1.55 15.50
CA ARG A 52 -11.23 2.80 14.78
C ARG A 52 -10.38 2.93 13.51
N ASN A 53 -11.03 3.04 12.36
CA ASN A 53 -10.36 3.44 11.12
C ASN A 53 -10.14 4.96 11.16
N TRP A 54 -8.89 5.39 11.35
CA TRP A 54 -8.51 6.82 11.42
C TRP A 54 -8.87 7.62 10.15
N PHE A 55 -9.18 6.95 9.04
CA PHE A 55 -9.51 7.55 7.76
C PHE A 55 -10.97 7.34 7.35
N SER A 56 -11.83 6.79 8.22
CA SER A 56 -13.23 6.48 7.88
C SER A 56 -14.03 7.71 7.42
N ASN A 57 -13.65 8.91 7.89
CA ASN A 57 -14.37 10.15 7.64
C ASN A 57 -13.74 11.02 6.53
N CYS A 58 -12.63 10.59 5.93
CA CYS A 58 -11.90 11.37 4.94
C CYS A 58 -11.95 10.74 3.55
N THR A 59 -12.16 11.56 2.52
CA THR A 59 -12.12 11.14 1.12
C THR A 59 -10.72 11.26 0.53
N HIS A 60 -9.90 12.15 1.08
CA HIS A 60 -8.53 12.39 0.65
C HIS A 60 -7.58 12.37 1.85
N VAL A 61 -6.33 12.00 1.58
CA VAL A 61 -5.23 12.08 2.56
C VAL A 61 -4.17 13.02 2.02
N TYR A 62 -3.76 13.99 2.85
CA TYR A 62 -2.60 14.84 2.62
C TYR A 62 -1.44 14.34 3.49
N LEU A 63 -0.37 13.90 2.85
CA LEU A 63 0.83 13.41 3.52
C LEU A 63 1.91 14.50 3.51
N ASP A 64 2.36 14.91 4.69
CA ASP A 64 3.39 15.93 4.89
C ASP A 64 4.62 15.32 5.58
N VAL A 65 5.72 15.17 4.83
CA VAL A 65 6.98 14.61 5.35
C VAL A 65 7.96 15.76 5.59
N GLY A 66 8.41 15.93 6.83
CA GLY A 66 9.14 17.12 7.27
C GLY A 66 8.19 18.25 7.65
N THR A 67 7.14 17.92 8.41
CA THR A 67 6.08 18.85 8.83
C THR A 67 6.62 20.10 9.54
N ASN A 68 7.79 20.01 10.16
CA ASN A 68 8.46 21.09 10.89
C ASN A 68 7.49 21.66 11.93
N ILE A 69 7.09 22.92 11.79
CA ILE A 69 6.13 23.58 12.69
C ILE A 69 4.65 23.49 12.24
N GLY A 70 4.36 22.70 11.20
CA GLY A 70 3.01 22.38 10.71
C GLY A 70 2.37 23.40 9.77
N VAL A 71 3.15 24.33 9.21
CA VAL A 71 2.62 25.39 8.34
C VAL A 71 1.97 24.84 7.06
N GLN A 72 2.48 23.73 6.52
CA GLN A 72 1.93 23.14 5.29
C GLN A 72 0.53 22.57 5.54
N ILE A 73 0.34 21.82 6.63
CA ILE A 73 -0.97 21.34 7.08
C ILE A 73 -1.94 22.52 7.30
N ARG A 74 -1.47 23.61 7.93
CA ARG A 74 -2.33 24.79 8.13
C ARG A 74 -2.74 25.46 6.82
N LYS A 75 -1.94 25.43 5.76
CA LYS A 75 -2.37 25.92 4.44
C LYS A 75 -3.47 25.06 3.82
N VAL A 76 -3.59 23.79 4.22
CA VAL A 76 -4.70 22.90 3.81
C VAL A 76 -6.01 23.31 4.49
N PHE A 77 -6.00 23.66 5.77
CA PHE A 77 -7.25 23.91 6.53
C PHE A 77 -7.58 25.39 6.75
N GLU A 78 -6.56 26.25 6.80
CA GLU A 78 -6.65 27.69 7.06
C GLU A 78 -5.98 28.53 5.94
N PRO A 79 -6.36 28.34 4.65
CA PRO A 79 -5.70 29.03 3.54
C PRO A 79 -5.78 30.56 3.62
N HIS A 80 -6.78 31.10 4.31
CA HIS A 80 -6.97 32.54 4.54
C HIS A 80 -5.87 33.17 5.40
N LEU A 81 -5.17 32.40 6.24
CA LEU A 81 -4.01 32.87 7.01
C LEU A 81 -2.73 32.91 6.17
N TYR A 82 -2.78 32.37 4.95
CA TYR A 82 -1.65 32.24 4.04
C TYR A 82 -2.06 32.60 2.60
N PRO A 83 -2.62 33.78 2.33
CA PRO A 83 -3.24 34.10 1.04
C PRO A 83 -2.29 33.92 -0.15
N GLU A 84 -1.00 34.23 0.03
CA GLU A 84 0.05 34.15 -1.01
C GLU A 84 0.71 32.76 -1.14
N ALA A 85 0.14 31.72 -0.51
CA ALA A 85 0.76 30.40 -0.58
C ALA A 85 0.62 29.78 -1.99
N LYS A 86 1.76 29.55 -2.63
CA LYS A 86 1.88 28.88 -3.94
C LYS A 86 1.24 27.49 -4.02
N MET A 87 0.95 26.86 -2.87
CA MET A 87 0.31 25.54 -2.81
C MET A 87 -1.20 25.57 -3.02
N HIS A 88 -1.86 26.73 -2.89
CA HIS A 88 -3.32 26.83 -2.99
C HIS A 88 -3.90 26.28 -4.29
N PRO A 89 -3.33 26.56 -5.49
CA PRO A 89 -3.82 25.98 -6.74
C PRO A 89 -3.80 24.44 -6.73
N TYR A 90 -2.78 23.84 -6.11
CA TYR A 90 -2.65 22.38 -6.02
C TYR A 90 -3.66 21.79 -5.03
N PHE A 91 -3.84 22.42 -3.86
CA PHE A 91 -4.86 21.99 -2.91
C PHE A 91 -6.26 22.09 -3.50
N ASN A 92 -6.57 23.18 -4.20
CA ASN A 92 -7.87 23.34 -4.84
C ASN A 92 -8.08 22.31 -5.96
N LYS A 93 -7.04 22.03 -6.77
CA LYS A 93 -7.11 21.05 -7.85
C LYS A 93 -7.33 19.61 -7.35
N HIS A 94 -6.68 19.21 -6.26
CA HIS A 94 -6.68 17.82 -5.81
C HIS A 94 -7.67 17.52 -4.68
N PHE A 95 -7.97 18.52 -3.85
CA PHE A 95 -8.81 18.36 -2.67
C PHE A 95 -10.02 19.27 -2.66
N GLY A 96 -10.17 20.19 -3.63
CA GLY A 96 -11.29 21.13 -3.68
C GLY A 96 -11.11 22.36 -2.81
N GLY A 97 -12.19 23.16 -2.73
CA GLY A 97 -12.20 24.45 -2.03
C GLY A 97 -11.98 24.33 -0.51
N PRO A 98 -11.63 25.44 0.16
CA PRO A 98 -11.30 25.45 1.59
C PRO A 98 -12.33 24.78 2.51
N GLU A 99 -13.63 25.06 2.32
CA GLU A 99 -14.69 24.47 3.16
C GLU A 99 -14.86 22.97 2.93
N TYR A 100 -14.68 22.51 1.69
CA TYR A 100 -14.72 21.08 1.38
C TYR A 100 -13.55 20.35 2.05
N ARG A 101 -12.35 20.94 2.04
CA ARG A 101 -11.14 20.34 2.63
C ARG A 101 -11.30 20.03 4.11
N LYS A 102 -11.92 20.93 4.89
CA LYS A 102 -12.12 20.77 6.35
C LYS A 102 -12.87 19.49 6.73
N SER A 103 -13.78 19.01 5.88
CA SER A 103 -14.61 17.82 6.18
C SER A 103 -14.20 16.56 5.42
N ARG A 104 -13.30 16.68 4.43
CA ARG A 104 -13.00 15.59 3.49
C ARG A 104 -11.52 15.24 3.38
N VAL A 105 -10.62 16.02 3.97
CA VAL A 105 -9.17 15.78 3.94
C VAL A 105 -8.68 15.43 5.34
N CYS A 106 -8.00 14.29 5.46
CA CYS A 106 -7.18 13.97 6.63
C CYS A 106 -5.73 14.37 6.33
N ALA A 107 -5.07 15.04 7.26
CA ALA A 107 -3.64 15.35 7.14
C ALA A 107 -2.81 14.41 8.04
N ILE A 108 -1.74 13.85 7.49
CA ILE A 108 -0.77 13.02 8.24
C ILE A 108 0.58 13.72 8.15
N GLY A 109 1.12 14.11 9.29
CA GLY A 109 2.42 14.76 9.40
C GLY A 109 3.50 13.84 9.97
N PHE A 110 4.69 13.85 9.39
CA PHE A 110 5.88 13.20 9.93
C PHE A 110 6.97 14.25 10.18
N GLU A 111 7.40 14.36 11.44
CA GLU A 111 8.51 15.24 11.84
C GLU A 111 9.44 14.50 12.81
N PRO A 112 10.66 14.13 12.38
CA PRO A 112 11.58 13.39 13.22
C PRO A 112 12.24 14.25 14.32
N ASN A 113 12.23 15.58 14.20
CA ASN A 113 12.84 16.46 15.20
C ASN A 113 11.94 16.60 16.44
N PRO A 114 12.33 16.06 17.60
CA PRO A 114 11.49 16.04 18.80
C PRO A 114 11.22 17.44 19.37
N ARG A 115 12.02 18.45 19.01
CA ARG A 115 11.77 19.84 19.42
C ARG A 115 10.39 20.34 19.01
N PHE A 116 9.82 19.80 17.93
CA PHE A 116 8.50 20.21 17.43
C PHE A 116 7.34 19.41 18.03
N GLU A 117 7.60 18.33 18.78
CA GLU A 117 6.57 17.41 19.26
C GLU A 117 5.44 18.11 20.02
N LYS A 118 5.78 18.93 21.04
CA LYS A 118 4.78 19.65 21.84
C LYS A 118 3.87 20.50 20.97
N ARG A 119 4.46 21.28 20.08
CA ARG A 119 3.72 22.17 19.17
C ARG A 119 2.87 21.37 18.18
N LEU A 120 3.39 20.27 17.63
CA LEU A 120 2.66 19.46 16.65
C LEU A 120 1.49 18.72 17.30
N LYS A 121 1.61 18.27 18.56
CA LYS A 121 0.47 17.76 19.33
C LYS A 121 -0.58 18.84 19.62
N GLU A 122 -0.16 20.07 19.91
CA GLU A 122 -1.08 21.22 20.04
C GLU A 122 -1.74 21.61 18.72
N LEU A 123 -1.09 21.34 17.58
CA LEU A 123 -1.67 21.55 16.25
C LEU A 123 -2.66 20.44 15.91
N GLU A 124 -2.29 19.19 16.17
CA GLU A 124 -3.12 18.00 15.96
C GLU A 124 -4.44 18.10 16.74
N SER A 125 -4.43 18.61 17.98
CA SER A 125 -5.65 18.74 18.79
C SER A 125 -6.67 19.78 18.27
N LYS A 126 -6.34 20.55 17.23
CA LYS A 126 -7.20 21.59 16.64
C LYS A 126 -7.91 21.15 15.37
N TYR A 127 -7.61 19.98 14.82
CA TYR A 127 -8.17 19.45 13.57
C TYR A 127 -8.71 18.04 13.78
#